data_AF-A0A2E4IV31-F1
#
_entry.id   AF-A0A2E4IV31-F1
#
_cell.length_a   1.000
_cell.length_b   1.000
_cell.length_c   1.000
_cell.angle_alpha   90.00
_cell.angle_beta   90.00
_cell.angle_gamma   90.00
#
_symmetry.space_group_name_H-M   'P 1'
#
loop_
_entity.id
_entity.type
_entity.pdbx_description
1 polymer ?
#
loop_
_entity_poly.entity_id
_entity_poly.type
_entity_poly.pdbx_seq_one_letter_code
_entity_poly.pdbx_strand_id
1 'polypeptide(L)'
;MKHNKTIIKFIFLIILSLLVSCNSTKLQHLKHNQTISLTGTIKLVGNIPFTHYALNVQKHHYNLDLKTKDKVISTTIENNLGKHVTVKGNINIYEIKSADLKYSIKKYELIATHITLHN
;
A
#
# COMPACT_ATOMS: atom_id res chain seq x y z
N MET A 1 -12.07 37.02 33.22
CA MET A 1 -12.55 36.33 31.99
C MET A 1 -11.54 36.22 30.83
N LYS A 2 -10.27 36.66 30.94
CA LYS A 2 -9.29 36.54 29.83
C LYS A 2 -8.56 35.18 29.76
N HIS A 3 -8.40 34.45 30.88
CA HIS A 3 -7.64 33.20 30.92
C HIS A 3 -8.30 32.02 30.17
N ASN A 4 -9.64 31.89 30.23
CA ASN A 4 -10.34 30.78 29.57
C ASN A 4 -10.22 30.82 28.03
N LYS A 5 -10.11 32.01 27.43
CA LYS A 5 -9.94 32.14 25.97
C LYS A 5 -8.58 31.62 25.48
N THR A 6 -7.53 31.75 26.29
CA THR A 6 -6.18 31.29 25.94
C THR A 6 -6.08 29.77 26.03
N ILE A 7 -6.68 29.18 27.07
CA ILE A 7 -6.71 27.72 27.29
C ILE A 7 -7.50 27.03 26.16
N ILE A 8 -8.65 27.58 25.77
CA ILE A 8 -9.47 27.04 24.66
C ILE A 8 -8.69 27.08 23.33
N LYS A 9 -7.95 28.17 23.05
CA LYS A 9 -7.10 28.25 21.85
C LYS A 9 -5.97 27.23 21.85
N PHE A 10 -5.38 26.96 23.01
CA PHE A 10 -4.30 25.98 23.15
C PHE A 10 -4.78 24.55 22.92
N ILE A 11 -5.97 24.20 23.45
CA ILE A 11 -6.62 22.91 23.22
C ILE A 11 -6.96 22.74 21.73
N PHE A 12 -7.47 23.79 21.07
CA PHE A 12 -7.78 23.73 19.65
C PHE A 12 -6.54 23.52 18.77
N LEU A 13 -5.39 24.11 19.15
CA LEU A 13 -4.12 23.94 18.45
C LEU A 13 -3.59 22.49 18.53
N ILE A 14 -3.77 21.84 19.69
CA ILE A 14 -3.38 20.44 19.92
C ILE A 14 -4.30 19.48 19.14
N ILE A 15 -5.60 19.75 19.11
CA ILE A 15 -6.55 18.93 18.33
C ILE A 15 -6.26 19.07 16.82
N LEU A 16 -5.91 20.27 16.36
CA LEU A 16 -5.58 20.51 14.95
C LEU A 16 -4.28 19.80 14.52
N SER A 17 -3.25 19.73 15.38
CA SER A 17 -2.01 19.01 15.06
C SER A 17 -2.20 17.50 14.99
N LEU A 18 -3.11 16.93 15.80
CA LEU A 18 -3.49 15.52 15.75
C LEU A 18 -4.24 15.15 14.45
N LEU A 19 -4.99 16.09 13.86
CA LEU A 19 -5.76 15.88 12.63
C LEU A 19 -4.90 15.92 11.35
N VAL A 20 -3.73 16.57 11.38
CA VAL A 20 -2.82 16.68 10.21
C VAL A 20 -2.00 15.39 10.00
N SER A 21 -2.01 14.46 10.95
CA SER A 21 -1.23 13.20 10.87
C SER A 21 -1.83 12.13 9.94
N CYS A 22 -2.99 12.34 9.31
CA CYS A 22 -3.60 11.35 8.42
C CYS A 22 -3.21 11.58 6.95
N ASN A 23 -1.92 11.48 6.64
CA ASN A 23 -1.48 11.45 5.24
C ASN A 23 -1.86 10.10 4.63
N SER A 24 -3.00 10.04 3.94
CA SER A 24 -3.24 8.95 2.99
C SER A 24 -2.29 9.16 1.81
N THR A 25 -1.14 8.48 1.82
CA THR A 25 -0.20 8.52 0.70
C THR A 25 -0.88 7.89 -0.51
N LYS A 26 -1.46 8.71 -1.40
CA LYS A 26 -1.93 8.23 -2.70
C LYS A 26 -0.72 7.63 -3.43
N LEU A 27 -0.89 6.51 -4.12
CA LEU A 27 0.16 5.77 -4.83
C LEU A 27 0.99 6.64 -5.80
N GLN A 28 0.37 7.69 -6.35
CA GLN A 28 1.03 8.67 -7.22
C GLN A 28 2.18 9.45 -6.55
N HIS A 29 2.22 9.54 -5.22
CA HIS A 29 3.29 10.18 -4.46
C HIS A 29 4.39 9.22 -4.02
N LEU A 30 4.20 7.91 -4.25
CA LEU A 30 5.21 6.91 -3.93
C LEU A 30 6.38 7.04 -4.90
N LYS A 31 7.58 6.89 -4.34
CA LYS A 31 8.83 6.89 -5.09
C LYS A 31 9.29 5.45 -5.31
N HIS A 32 9.99 5.23 -6.42
CA HIS A 32 10.63 3.95 -6.69
C HIS A 32 11.59 3.59 -5.55
N ASN A 33 11.60 2.32 -5.15
CA ASN A 33 12.35 1.77 -4.02
C ASN A 33 12.01 2.37 -2.64
N GLN A 34 10.87 3.04 -2.51
CA GLN A 34 10.40 3.53 -1.21
C GLN A 34 9.88 2.35 -0.36
N THR A 35 10.32 2.27 0.89
CA THR A 35 9.73 1.34 1.86
C THR A 35 8.34 1.83 2.27
N ILE A 36 7.35 0.96 2.15
CA ILE A 36 5.96 1.24 2.48
C ILE A 36 5.35 0.10 3.31
N SER A 37 4.24 0.40 3.96
CA SER A 37 3.37 -0.57 4.62
C SER A 37 1.97 -0.38 4.07
N LEU A 38 1.41 -1.42 3.45
CA LEU A 38 0.09 -1.39 2.84
C LEU A 38 -0.78 -2.50 3.42
N THR A 39 -2.05 -2.18 3.62
CA THR A 39 -3.05 -3.11 4.12
C THR A 39 -4.04 -3.42 3.01
N GLY A 40 -4.36 -4.69 2.81
CA GLY A 40 -5.26 -5.13 1.75
C GLY A 40 -5.53 -6.63 1.77
N THR A 41 -6.16 -7.13 0.72
CA THR A 41 -6.49 -8.54 0.58
C THR A 41 -5.56 -9.21 -0.43
N ILE A 42 -5.02 -10.39 -0.08
CA ILE A 42 -4.23 -11.18 -1.03
C ILE A 42 -5.17 -11.78 -2.08
N LYS A 43 -4.88 -11.60 -3.36
CA LYS A 43 -5.63 -12.15 -4.50
C LYS A 43 -4.69 -12.79 -5.51
N LEU A 44 -5.23 -13.72 -6.29
CA LEU A 44 -4.61 -14.19 -7.52
C LEU A 44 -5.23 -13.40 -8.69
N VAL A 45 -4.40 -12.80 -9.54
CA VAL A 45 -4.81 -11.94 -10.66
C VAL A 45 -4.23 -12.49 -11.97
N GLY A 46 -5.00 -12.36 -13.05
CA GLY A 46 -4.64 -12.85 -14.39
C GLY A 46 -5.33 -14.16 -14.76
N ASN A 47 -4.99 -14.67 -15.95
CA ASN A 47 -5.47 -15.94 -16.47
C ASN A 47 -4.29 -16.91 -16.60
N ILE A 48 -4.54 -18.21 -16.43
CA ILE A 48 -3.51 -19.25 -16.59
C ILE A 48 -2.92 -19.17 -18.02
N PRO A 49 -1.58 -19.22 -18.20
CA PRO A 49 -0.51 -19.43 -17.21
C PRO A 49 0.07 -18.14 -16.58
N PHE A 50 -0.49 -16.97 -16.88
CA PHE A 50 0.03 -15.66 -16.49
C PHE A 50 -0.55 -15.13 -15.16
N THR A 51 -0.87 -16.03 -14.24
CA THR A 51 -1.39 -15.67 -12.91
C THR A 51 -0.28 -15.18 -11.99
N HIS A 52 -0.57 -14.14 -11.21
CA HIS A 52 0.35 -13.61 -10.20
C HIS A 52 -0.40 -13.24 -8.92
N TYR A 53 0.31 -13.28 -7.79
CA TYR A 53 -0.23 -12.82 -6.52
C TYR A 53 -0.22 -11.30 -6.46
N ALA A 54 -1.31 -10.71 -5.98
CA ALA A 54 -1.44 -9.27 -5.83
C ALA A 54 -2.08 -8.91 -4.48
N LEU A 55 -1.72 -7.73 -3.97
CA LEU A 55 -2.38 -7.09 -2.85
C LEU A 55 -3.44 -6.12 -3.37
N ASN A 56 -4.70 -6.45 -3.13
CA ASN A 56 -5.82 -5.57 -3.44
C ASN A 56 -6.02 -4.59 -2.28
N VAL A 57 -5.68 -3.33 -2.50
CA VAL A 57 -5.81 -2.27 -1.49
C VAL A 57 -7.15 -1.56 -1.70
N GLN A 58 -8.15 -1.93 -0.90
CA GLN A 58 -9.55 -1.50 -1.07
C GLN A 58 -9.71 0.03 -1.09
N LYS A 59 -9.03 0.74 -0.18
CA LYS A 59 -9.10 2.21 -0.05
C LYS A 59 -8.75 2.95 -1.34
N HIS A 60 -8.02 2.30 -2.23
CA HIS A 60 -7.48 2.92 -3.43
C HIS A 60 -7.82 2.15 -4.71
N HIS A 61 -8.58 1.05 -4.63
CA HIS A 61 -8.98 0.20 -5.76
C HIS A 61 -7.81 -0.25 -6.66
N TYR A 62 -6.62 -0.43 -6.10
CA TYR A 62 -5.45 -0.89 -6.85
C TYR A 62 -5.06 -2.33 -6.49
N ASN A 63 -4.51 -3.04 -7.47
CA ASN A 63 -3.80 -4.30 -7.29
C ASN A 63 -2.31 -4.02 -7.43
N LEU A 64 -1.53 -4.34 -6.40
CA LEU A 64 -0.07 -4.31 -6.46
C LEU A 64 0.45 -5.73 -6.56
N ASP A 65 1.31 -6.01 -7.53
CA ASP A 65 1.94 -7.32 -7.63
C ASP A 65 2.77 -7.58 -6.38
N LEU A 66 2.54 -8.73 -5.73
CA LEU A 66 3.34 -9.18 -4.60
C LEU A 66 4.50 -10.02 -5.10
N LYS A 67 5.71 -9.60 -4.75
CA LYS A 67 6.93 -10.35 -5.01
C LYS A 67 7.75 -10.44 -3.73
N THR A 68 8.53 -11.50 -3.60
CA THR A 68 9.50 -11.64 -2.52
C THR A 68 10.61 -12.58 -2.95
N LYS A 69 11.79 -12.42 -2.35
CA LYS A 69 12.89 -13.38 -2.48
C LYS A 69 12.89 -14.38 -1.32
N ASP A 70 12.10 -14.13 -0.28
CA ASP A 70 12.01 -14.97 0.90
C ASP A 70 10.97 -16.07 0.68
N LYS A 71 11.41 -17.33 0.80
CA LYS A 71 10.56 -18.51 0.60
C LYS A 71 9.44 -18.60 1.64
N VAL A 72 9.68 -18.23 2.89
CA VAL A 72 8.68 -18.25 3.96
C VAL A 72 7.58 -17.24 3.66
N ILE A 73 7.96 -16.05 3.20
CA ILE A 73 7.00 -15.01 2.79
C ILE A 73 6.22 -15.47 1.56
N SER A 74 6.88 -16.09 0.57
CA SER A 74 6.19 -16.64 -0.62
C SER A 74 5.12 -17.64 -0.24
N THR A 75 5.48 -18.64 0.58
CA THR A 75 4.54 -19.65 1.07
C THR A 75 3.44 -19.02 1.92
N THR A 76 3.73 -17.97 2.70
CA THR A 76 2.71 -17.23 3.45
C THR A 76 1.71 -16.55 2.51
N ILE A 77 2.17 -15.95 1.41
CA ILE A 77 1.28 -15.33 0.42
C ILE A 77 0.37 -16.39 -0.24
N GLU A 78 0.97 -17.49 -0.69
CA GLU A 78 0.29 -18.59 -1.38
C GLU A 78 -0.82 -19.20 -0.50
N ASN A 79 -0.53 -19.44 0.79
CA ASN A 79 -1.46 -20.09 1.71
C ASN A 79 -2.56 -19.16 2.25
N ASN A 80 -2.46 -17.85 2.04
CA ASN A 80 -3.37 -16.86 2.62
C ASN A 80 -4.16 -16.06 1.57
N LEU A 81 -4.44 -16.68 0.41
CA LEU A 81 -5.35 -16.13 -0.58
C LEU A 81 -6.71 -15.76 0.06
N GLY A 82 -7.22 -14.58 -0.28
CA GLY A 82 -8.47 -14.03 0.26
C GLY A 82 -8.37 -13.44 1.67
N LYS A 83 -7.23 -13.59 2.36
CA LYS A 83 -7.04 -13.02 3.71
C LYS A 83 -6.66 -11.55 3.66
N HIS A 84 -7.09 -10.83 4.69
CA HIS A 84 -6.72 -9.44 4.91
C HIS A 84 -5.40 -9.37 5.65
N VAL A 85 -4.44 -8.64 5.09
CA VAL A 85 -3.04 -8.62 5.55
C VAL A 85 -2.47 -7.21 5.50
N THR A 86 -1.46 -6.96 6.32
CA THR A 86 -0.54 -5.83 6.15
C THR A 86 0.77 -6.34 5.60
N VAL A 87 1.21 -5.79 4.47
CA VAL A 87 2.48 -6.12 3.83
C VAL A 87 3.41 -4.93 3.92
N LYS A 88 4.60 -5.14 4.47
CA LYS A 88 5.69 -4.16 4.48
C LYS A 88 6.74 -4.58 3.46
N GLY A 89 7.24 -3.61 2.70
CA GLY A 89 8.18 -3.90 1.62
C GLY A 89 8.62 -2.66 0.87
N ASN A 90 9.46 -2.86 -0.15
CA ASN A 90 9.86 -1.77 -1.05
C ASN A 90 8.97 -1.79 -2.28
N ILE A 91 8.47 -0.62 -2.68
CA ILE A 91 7.67 -0.50 -3.90
C ILE A 91 8.56 -0.20 -5.09
N ASN A 92 8.47 -1.03 -6.11
CA ASN A 92 9.06 -0.78 -7.42
C ASN A 92 7.97 -0.26 -8.35
N ILE A 93 8.30 0.82 -9.05
CA ILE A 93 7.41 1.49 -9.99
C ILE A 93 8.03 1.38 -11.37
N TYR A 94 7.29 0.83 -12.32
CA TYR A 94 7.69 0.65 -13.70
C TYR A 94 6.73 1.37 -14.64
N GLU A 95 7.25 1.94 -15.71
CA GLU A 95 6.44 2.47 -16.79
C GLU A 95 6.31 1.39 -17.88
N ILE A 96 5.08 0.97 -18.16
CA ILE A 96 4.77 0.00 -19.21
C ILE A 96 4.14 0.77 -20.36
N LYS A 97 4.78 0.70 -21.51
CA LYS A 97 4.25 1.26 -22.75
C LYS A 97 3.55 0.17 -23.55
N SER A 98 2.44 0.53 -24.18
CA SER A 98 1.80 -0.35 -25.16
C SER A 98 2.73 -0.61 -26.34
N ALA A 99 2.51 -1.71 -27.06
CA ALA A 99 3.34 -2.08 -28.21
C ALA A 99 3.33 -1.02 -29.32
N ASP A 100 2.22 -0.29 -29.46
CA ASP A 100 2.08 0.83 -30.40
C ASP A 100 2.61 2.16 -29.85
N LEU A 101 3.18 2.16 -28.64
CA LEU A 101 3.75 3.30 -27.91
C LEU A 101 2.77 4.46 -27.61
N LYS A 102 1.48 4.29 -27.90
CA LYS A 102 0.46 5.34 -27.69
C LYS A 102 0.05 5.49 -26.24
N TYR A 103 0.12 4.40 -25.48
CA TYR A 103 -0.35 4.37 -24.10
C TYR A 103 0.79 3.99 -23.17
N SER A 104 0.80 4.63 -22.01
CA SER A 104 1.74 4.35 -20.93
C SER A 104 0.97 4.19 -19.63
N ILE A 105 1.24 3.13 -18.89
CA ILE A 105 0.67 2.86 -17.58
C ILE A 105 1.79 2.62 -16.55
N LYS A 106 1.55 3.05 -15.31
CA LYS A 106 2.44 2.72 -14.19
C LYS A 106 2.05 1.36 -13.61
N LYS A 107 3.01 0.45 -13.58
CA LYS A 107 2.92 -0.81 -12.85
C LYS A 107 3.61 -0.67 -11.50
N TYR A 108 2.97 -1.21 -10.47
CA TYR A 108 3.46 -1.20 -9.10
C TYR A 108 3.70 -2.63 -8.63
N GLU A 109 4.91 -2.89 -8.15
CA GLU A 109 5.30 -4.17 -7.55
C GLU A 109 5.75 -3.92 -6.11
N LEU A 110 5.18 -4.64 -5.15
CA LEU A 110 5.58 -4.58 -3.75
C LEU A 110 6.49 -5.77 -3.44
N ILE A 111 7.77 -5.47 -3.21
CA ILE A 111 8.76 -6.45 -2.76
C ILE A 111 8.60 -6.65 -1.25
N ALA A 112 7.80 -7.64 -0.88
CA ALA A 112 7.43 -7.94 0.50
C ALA A 112 8.63 -8.43 1.30
N THR A 113 8.89 -7.76 2.43
CA THR A 113 9.88 -8.15 3.43
C THR A 113 9.23 -8.65 4.72
N HIS A 114 8.00 -8.25 5.00
CA HIS A 114 7.23 -8.72 6.15
C HIS A 114 5.74 -8.77 5.80
N ILE A 115 5.03 -9.75 6.35
CA ILE A 115 3.58 -9.89 6.25
C ILE A 115 3.00 -10.11 7.64
N THR A 116 1.94 -9.37 7.95
CA THR A 116 1.14 -9.52 9.16
C THR A 116 -0.27 -9.90 8.76
N LEU A 117 -0.74 -11.05 9.24
CA LEU A 117 -2.11 -11.52 9.04
C LEU A 117 -3.04 -10.82 10.02
N HIS A 118 -4.21 -10.37 9.55
CA HIS A 118 -5.29 -9.94 10.43
C HIS A 118 -6.25 -11.12 10.59
N ASN A 119 -6.59 -11.44 11.84
CA ASN A 119 -7.56 -12.49 12.18
C ASN A 119 -9.00 -12.00 12.00
#